data_AF-A0A653J1G8-F1
#
_entry.id   AF-A0A653J1G8-F1
#
_cell.length_a   1.000
_cell.length_b   1.000
_cell.length_c   1.000
_cell.angle_alpha   90.00
_cell.angle_beta   90.00
_cell.angle_gamma   90.00
#
_symmetry.space_group_name_H-M   'P 1'
#
loop_
_entity.id
_entity.type
_entity.pdbx_description
1 polymer ?
#
loop_
_entity_poly.entity_id
_entity_poly.type
_entity_poly.pdbx_seq_one_letter_code
_entity_poly.pdbx_strand_id
1 'polypeptide(L)'
;MKKNIPVGVGLSVDTIGRFDSLSQKLQLSRSEIVRRCVDVGLPLLELGHRVDPIRLVAHIEYLQAALETIIAREHSDIADRLLDITVERVEKFHA
;
A
#
# COMPACT_ATOMS: atom_id res chain seq x y z
N MET A 1 -15.55 -8.09 -24.41
CA MET A 1 -14.16 -8.42 -24.00
C MET A 1 -13.27 -7.20 -24.22
N LYS A 2 -12.44 -6.82 -23.24
CA LYS A 2 -11.42 -5.79 -23.46
C LYS A 2 -10.35 -6.35 -24.41
N LYS A 3 -9.96 -5.58 -25.42
CA LYS A 3 -8.92 -5.95 -26.39
C LYS A 3 -7.56 -5.55 -25.80
N ASN A 4 -6.69 -6.51 -25.57
CA ASN A 4 -5.34 -6.26 -25.07
C ASN A 4 -4.37 -6.10 -26.23
N ILE A 5 -3.49 -5.10 -26.16
CA ILE A 5 -2.40 -4.88 -27.12
C ILE A 5 -1.08 -5.14 -26.38
N PRO A 6 -0.20 -6.02 -26.89
CA PRO A 6 1.07 -6.29 -26.25
C PRO A 6 2.00 -5.08 -26.37
N VAL A 7 2.67 -4.74 -25.27
CA VAL A 7 3.70 -3.69 -25.20
C VAL A 7 4.96 -4.31 -24.61
N GLY A 8 6.09 -4.17 -25.30
CA GLY A 8 7.39 -4.63 -24.82
C GLY A 8 8.13 -3.55 -24.04
N VAL A 9 8.64 -3.89 -22.86
CA VAL A 9 9.49 -2.99 -22.05
C VAL A 9 10.71 -3.75 -21.52
N GLY A 10 11.86 -3.09 -21.49
CA GLY A 10 13.06 -3.60 -20.83
C GLY A 10 12.98 -3.34 -19.33
N LEU A 11 13.31 -4.35 -18.52
CA LEU A 11 13.34 -4.27 -17.06
C LEU A 11 14.69 -4.77 -16.55
N SER A 12 15.11 -4.30 -15.37
CA SER A 12 16.33 -4.79 -14.73
C SER A 12 16.20 -6.26 -14.34
N VAL A 13 17.34 -6.96 -14.27
CA VAL A 13 17.42 -8.37 -13.85
C VAL A 13 16.79 -8.56 -12.47
N ASP A 14 17.05 -7.65 -11.53
CA ASP A 14 16.46 -7.69 -10.19
C ASP A 14 14.93 -7.61 -10.20
N THR A 15 14.37 -6.76 -11.07
CA THR A 15 12.92 -6.62 -11.21
C THR A 15 12.31 -7.90 -11.77
N ILE A 16 12.96 -8.52 -12.75
CA ILE A 16 12.53 -9.82 -13.29
C ILE A 16 12.58 -10.90 -12.21
N GLY A 17 13.65 -10.96 -11.41
CA GLY A 17 13.74 -11.90 -10.29
C GLY A 17 12.60 -11.73 -9.28
N ARG A 18 12.21 -10.49 -8.96
CA ARG A 18 11.04 -10.22 -8.10
C ARG A 18 9.74 -10.71 -8.72
N PHE A 19 9.54 -10.51 -10.03
CA PHE A 19 8.36 -11.02 -10.73
C PHE A 19 8.32 -12.55 -10.79
N ASP A 20 9.47 -13.21 -10.91
CA ASP A 20 9.56 -14.67 -10.85
C ASP A 20 9.13 -15.22 -9.50
N SER A 21 9.63 -14.63 -8.41
CA SER A 21 9.19 -15.02 -7.06
C SER A 21 7.69 -14.79 -6.86
N LEU A 22 7.16 -13.66 -7.37
CA LEU A 22 5.74 -13.35 -7.27
C LEU A 22 4.87 -14.30 -8.12
N SER A 23 5.37 -14.70 -9.28
CA SER A 23 4.74 -15.66 -10.20
C SER A 23 4.56 -17.01 -9.53
N GLN A 24 5.59 -17.50 -8.85
CA GLN A 24 5.53 -18.73 -8.07
C GLN A 24 4.55 -18.62 -6.89
N LYS A 25 4.60 -17.51 -6.14
CA LYS A 25 3.76 -17.30 -4.97
C LYS A 25 2.26 -17.21 -5.31
N LEU A 26 1.93 -16.51 -6.40
CA LEU A 26 0.54 -16.22 -6.79
C LEU A 26 0.00 -17.19 -7.85
N GLN A 27 0.83 -18.09 -8.37
CA GLN A 27 0.50 -19.00 -9.48
C GLN A 27 -0.02 -18.27 -10.72
N LEU A 28 0.55 -17.10 -11.01
CA LEU A 28 0.20 -16.26 -12.17
C LEU A 28 1.39 -16.18 -13.11
N SER A 29 1.14 -16.04 -14.42
CA SER A 29 2.22 -15.77 -15.37
C SER A 29 2.88 -14.40 -15.10
N ARG A 30 4.17 -14.25 -15.48
CA ARG A 30 4.87 -12.95 -15.44
C ARG A 30 4.05 -11.85 -16.11
N SER A 31 3.49 -12.14 -17.29
CA SER A 31 2.70 -11.20 -18.08
C SER A 31 1.44 -10.72 -17.37
N GLU A 32 0.80 -11.60 -16.60
CA GLU A 32 -0.37 -11.25 -15.78
C GLU A 32 0.02 -10.39 -14.58
N ILE A 33 1.15 -10.69 -13.94
CA ILE A 33 1.69 -9.85 -12.85
C ILE A 33 2.02 -8.46 -13.35
N VAL A 34 2.78 -8.36 -14.45
CA VAL A 34 3.12 -7.07 -15.07
C VAL A 34 1.86 -6.29 -15.42
N ARG A 35 0.85 -6.96 -15.99
CA ARG A 35 -0.42 -6.32 -16.32
C ARG A 35 -1.11 -5.74 -15.08
N ARG A 36 -1.20 -6.51 -13.99
CA ARG A 36 -1.78 -6.02 -12.73
C ARG A 36 -1.00 -4.83 -12.16
N CYS A 37 0.32 -4.84 -12.25
CA CYS A 37 1.13 -3.69 -11.86
C CYS A 37 0.80 -2.44 -12.70
N VAL A 38 0.60 -2.60 -14.01
CA VAL A 38 0.19 -1.51 -14.90
C VAL A 38 -1.23 -1.05 -14.60
N ASP A 39 -2.17 -1.97 -14.42
CA ASP A 39 -3.58 -1.65 -14.14
C ASP A 39 -3.74 -0.86 -12.82
N VAL A 40 -2.87 -1.10 -11.84
CA VAL A 40 -2.82 -0.33 -10.58
C VAL A 40 -2.01 0.96 -10.73
N GLY A 41 -0.85 0.90 -11.38
CA GLY A 41 0.08 2.02 -11.48
C GLY A 41 -0.39 3.13 -12.41
N LEU A 42 -1.03 2.79 -13.53
CA LEU A 42 -1.42 3.75 -14.56
C LEU A 42 -2.45 4.78 -14.05
N PRO A 43 -3.55 4.39 -13.38
CA PRO A 43 -4.49 5.37 -12.82
C PRO A 43 -3.84 6.31 -11.80
N LEU A 44 -2.89 5.81 -10.99
CA LEU A 44 -2.15 6.64 -10.04
C LEU A 44 -1.28 7.68 -10.77
N LEU A 45 -0.59 7.25 -11.84
CA LEU A 45 0.21 8.15 -12.67
C LEU A 45 -0.65 9.20 -13.38
N GLU A 46 -1.84 8.83 -13.88
CA GLU A 46 -2.79 9.75 -14.51
C GLU A 46 -3.28 10.84 -13.55
N LEU A 47 -3.48 10.49 -12.28
CA LEU A 47 -3.84 11.44 -11.22
C LEU A 47 -2.65 12.29 -10.73
N GLY A 48 -1.47 12.15 -11.36
CA GLY A 48 -0.25 12.84 -10.96
C GLY A 48 0.33 12.33 -9.65
N HIS A 49 -0.17 11.21 -9.11
CA HIS A 49 0.39 10.60 -7.92
C HIS A 49 1.75 9.98 -8.26
N ARG A 50 2.79 10.54 -7.65
CA ARG A 50 4.06 9.85 -7.48
C ARG A 50 4.11 9.42 -6.03
N VAL A 51 4.22 8.12 -5.79
CA VAL A 51 4.46 7.61 -4.44
C VAL A 51 5.91 7.94 -4.11
N ASP A 52 6.10 9.05 -3.42
CA ASP A 52 7.33 9.34 -2.70
C ASP A 52 7.19 8.68 -1.31
N PRO A 53 7.92 7.59 -1.04
CA PRO A 53 7.78 6.85 0.22
C PRO A 53 8.11 7.72 1.43
N ILE A 54 9.08 8.64 1.30
CA ILE A 54 9.48 9.54 2.38
C ILE A 54 8.33 10.50 2.68
N ARG A 55 7.74 11.09 1.63
CA ARG A 55 6.60 11.99 1.79
C ARG A 55 5.38 11.28 2.36
N LEU A 56 5.13 10.03 1.96
CA LEU A 56 4.03 9.22 2.49
C LEU A 56 4.23 8.95 3.99
N VAL A 57 5.40 8.47 4.39
CA VAL A 57 5.73 8.23 5.81
C VAL A 57 5.60 9.53 6.60
N ALA A 58 6.15 10.64 6.12
CA ALA A 58 6.03 11.94 6.78
C ALA A 58 4.56 12.37 6.98
N HIS A 59 3.68 12.08 6.03
CA HIS A 59 2.25 12.38 6.16
C HIS A 59 1.56 11.49 7.21
N ILE A 60 1.91 10.20 7.24
CA ILE A 60 1.39 9.26 8.24
C ILE A 60 1.81 9.69 9.65
N GLU A 61 3.10 9.96 9.84
CA GLU A 61 3.66 10.43 11.12
C GLU A 61 3.02 11.75 11.57
N TYR A 62 2.83 12.70 10.63
CA TYR A 62 2.14 13.95 10.93
C TYR A 62 0.71 13.72 11.43
N LEU A 63 -0.04 12.84 10.76
CA LEU A 63 -1.40 12.50 11.17
C LEU A 63 -1.43 11.81 12.54
N GLN A 64 -0.48 10.90 12.81
CA GLN A 64 -0.36 10.25 14.11
C GLN A 64 -0.06 11.25 15.22
N ALA A 65 0.94 12.13 15.04
CA ALA A 65 1.28 13.15 16.01
C ALA A 65 0.13 14.15 16.26
N ALA A 66 -0.58 14.55 15.21
CA ALA A 66 -1.75 15.41 15.33
C ALA A 66 -2.87 14.71 16.13
N LEU A 67 -3.13 13.44 15.85
CA LEU A 67 -4.15 12.66 16.53
C LEU A 67 -3.78 12.43 18.01
N GLU A 68 -2.53 12.06 18.30
CA GLU A 68 -2.01 11.94 19.66
C GLU A 68 -2.18 13.24 20.45
N THR A 69 -1.87 14.38 19.82
CA THR A 69 -2.04 15.70 20.46
C THR A 69 -3.50 15.98 20.82
N ILE A 70 -4.43 15.66 19.92
CA ILE A 70 -5.88 15.85 20.16
C ILE A 70 -6.35 14.93 21.28
N ILE A 71 -5.98 13.65 21.24
CA ILE A 71 -6.37 12.66 22.24
C ILE A 71 -5.80 13.02 23.60
N ALA A 72 -4.52 13.37 23.69
CA ALA A 72 -3.90 13.78 24.94
C ALA A 72 -4.58 15.02 25.55
N ARG A 73 -5.12 15.92 24.70
CA ARG A 73 -5.81 17.14 25.16
C ARG A 73 -7.26 16.89 25.57
N GLU A 74 -8.00 16.09 24.81
CA GLU A 74 -9.46 16.00 24.91
C GLU A 74 -9.96 14.70 25.53
N HIS A 75 -9.13 13.66 25.50
CA HIS A 75 -9.46 12.29 25.86
C HIS A 75 -8.28 11.61 26.58
N SER A 76 -7.66 12.33 27.53
CA SER A 76 -6.48 11.85 28.25
C SER A 76 -6.73 10.57 29.05
N ASP A 77 -7.98 10.30 29.39
CA ASP A 77 -8.44 9.10 30.11
C ASP A 77 -8.32 7.81 29.30
N ILE A 78 -8.30 7.91 27.97
CA ILE A 78 -8.17 6.75 27.06
C ILE A 78 -6.84 6.74 26.30
N ALA A 79 -6.02 7.78 26.42
CA ALA A 79 -4.77 7.93 25.68
C ALA A 79 -3.84 6.72 25.85
N ASP A 80 -3.64 6.25 27.09
CA ASP A 80 -2.77 5.11 27.38
C ASP A 80 -3.34 3.76 26.94
N ARG A 81 -4.64 3.68 26.65
CA ARG A 81 -5.35 2.45 26.27
C ARG A 81 -5.67 2.38 24.79
N LEU A 82 -5.31 3.39 24.00
CA LEU A 82 -5.74 3.49 22.61
C LEU A 82 -5.25 2.34 21.75
N LEU A 83 -4.03 1.87 22.03
CA LEU A 83 -3.43 0.73 21.34
C LEU A 83 -4.22 -0.56 21.64
N ASP A 84 -4.55 -0.81 22.90
CA ASP A 84 -5.33 -1.97 23.34
C ASP A 84 -6.73 -1.97 22.69
N ILE A 85 -7.41 -0.82 22.70
CA ILE A 85 -8.72 -0.66 22.05
C ILE A 85 -8.63 -0.93 20.54
N THR A 86 -7.53 -0.52 19.90
CA THR A 86 -7.32 -0.75 18.47
C THR A 86 -7.14 -2.23 18.17
N VAL A 87 -6.32 -2.94 18.96
CA VAL A 87 -6.10 -4.38 18.83
C VAL A 87 -7.43 -5.14 19.04
N GLU A 88 -8.17 -4.83 20.11
CA GLU A 88 -9.48 -5.44 20.39
C GLU A 88 -10.47 -5.28 19.22
N ARG A 89 -10.47 -4.12 18.55
CA ARG A 89 -11.35 -3.88 17.39
C ARG A 89 -10.92 -4.66 16.16
N VAL A 90 -9.62 -4.76 15.89
CA VAL A 90 -9.11 -5.53 14.75
C VAL A 90 -9.48 -6.99 14.91
N GLU A 91 -9.26 -7.57 16.09
CA GLU A 91 -9.67 -8.95 16.39
C GLU A 91 -11.18 -9.15 16.24
N LYS A 92 -11.99 -8.17 16.66
CA LYS A 92 -13.44 -8.28 16.61
C LYS A 92 -14.05 -8.18 15.20
N PHE A 93 -13.42 -7.44 14.28
CA PHE A 93 -14.05 -7.10 13.00
C PHE A 93 -13.29 -7.60 11.76
N HIS A 94 -12.03 -8.01 11.90
CA HIS A 94 -11.15 -8.31 10.77
C HIS A 94 -10.31 -9.60 10.92
N ALA A 95 -10.45 -10.32 12.03
CA ALA A 95 -9.87 -11.65 12.23
C ALA A 95 -10.85 -12.78 11.86
#